data_AF-A0A7Y6XBR8-F1
#
_entry.id   AF-A0A7Y6XBR8-F1
#
_cell.length_a   1.000
_cell.length_b   1.000
_cell.length_c   1.000
_cell.angle_alpha   90.00
_cell.angle_beta   90.00
_cell.angle_gamma   90.00
#
_symmetry.space_group_name_H-M   'P 1'
#
loop_
_entity.id
_entity.type
_entity.pdbx_description
1 polymer ?
#
loop_
_entity_poly.entity_id
_entity_poly.type
_entity_poly.pdbx_seq_one_letter_code
_entity_poly.pdbx_strand_id
1 'polypeptide(L)'
;MPHLRQVFVIQALRELGRLAPDLARNRAERSLEASLQSLREACLTTLGMELDTLTVFDARSVVRLFAHAEQARILAHLMDERARTLAEHGDFVGALSDTVYAGQLLASSRQRFGVLRDAGAADALERELPKPPP
;
A
#
# COMPACT_ATOMS: atom_id res chain seq x y z
N MET A 1 -14.28 13.13 16.21
CA MET A 1 -13.00 13.63 15.68
C MET A 1 -12.70 13.08 14.27
N PRO A 2 -13.37 13.58 13.23
CA PRO A 2 -13.12 13.16 11.83
C PRO A 2 -11.82 13.73 11.24
N HIS A 3 -11.38 14.93 11.66
CA HIS A 3 -10.23 15.61 11.08
C HIS A 3 -8.88 14.93 11.36
N LEU A 4 -8.68 14.36 12.57
CA LEU A 4 -7.43 13.65 12.90
C LEU A 4 -7.24 12.38 12.03
N ARG A 5 -8.34 11.70 11.68
CA ARG A 5 -8.29 10.51 10.82
C ARG A 5 -7.90 10.86 9.38
N GLN A 6 -8.40 11.98 8.87
CA GLN A 6 -8.09 12.44 7.52
C GLN A 6 -6.63 12.90 7.38
N VAL A 7 -6.09 13.61 8.38
CA VAL A 7 -4.68 14.05 8.39
C VAL A 7 -3.74 12.85 8.40
N PHE A 8 -4.02 11.82 9.20
CA PHE A 8 -3.21 10.60 9.25
C PHE A 8 -3.19 9.88 7.89
N VAL A 9 -4.35 9.77 7.23
CA VAL A 9 -4.46 9.15 5.91
C VAL A 9 -3.68 9.93 4.86
N ILE A 10 -3.79 11.26 4.84
CA ILE A 10 -3.04 12.10 3.90
C ILE A 10 -1.53 11.96 4.14
N GLN A 11 -1.09 11.93 5.40
CA GLN A 11 0.33 11.72 5.71
C GLN A 11 0.82 10.35 5.25
N ALA A 12 0.05 9.28 5.51
CA ALA A 12 0.40 7.93 5.06
C ALA A 12 0.50 7.83 3.53
N LEU A 13 -0.41 8.50 2.80
CA LEU A 13 -0.36 8.58 1.34
C LEU A 13 0.86 9.37 0.83
N ARG A 14 1.20 10.50 1.47
CA ARG A 14 2.40 11.27 1.13
C ARG A 14 3.67 10.48 1.37
N GLU A 15 3.77 9.76 2.48
CA GLU A 15 4.91 8.89 2.76
C GLU A 15 5.00 7.75 1.75
N LEU A 16 3.89 7.11 1.37
CA LEU A 16 3.92 6.10 0.32
C LEU A 16 4.37 6.68 -1.02
N GLY A 17 3.83 7.83 -1.42
CA GLY A 17 4.24 8.53 -2.65
C GLY A 17 5.72 8.90 -2.66
N ARG A 18 6.29 9.25 -1.49
CA ARG A 18 7.72 9.50 -1.32
C ARG A 18 8.57 8.23 -1.47
N LEU A 19 8.07 7.10 -0.97
CA LEU A 19 8.82 5.84 -0.95
C LEU A 19 8.68 5.01 -2.24
N ALA A 20 7.60 5.19 -3.01
CA ALA A 20 7.32 4.38 -4.21
C ALA A 20 8.44 4.39 -5.27
N PRO A 21 9.09 5.53 -5.61
CA PRO A 21 10.21 5.55 -6.55
C PRO A 21 11.40 4.73 -6.04
N ASP A 22 11.69 4.81 -4.74
CA ASP A 22 12.80 4.09 -4.10
C ASP A 22 12.52 2.59 -4.07
N LEU A 23 11.27 2.17 -3.84
CA LEU A 23 10.87 0.76 -3.89
C LEU A 23 11.07 0.17 -5.29
N ALA A 24 10.61 0.89 -6.33
CA ALA A 24 10.77 0.44 -7.71
C ALA A 24 12.25 0.37 -8.12
N ARG A 25 13.07 1.33 -7.68
CA ARG A 25 14.52 1.34 -7.93
C ARG A 25 15.23 0.21 -7.19
N ASN A 26 14.93 0.01 -5.91
CA ASN A 26 15.52 -1.04 -5.10
C ASN A 26 15.22 -2.42 -5.68
N ARG A 27 13.98 -2.63 -6.13
CA ARG A 27 13.57 -3.84 -6.83
C ARG A 27 14.45 -4.13 -8.06
N ALA A 28 14.84 -3.12 -8.84
CA ALA A 28 15.66 -3.27 -10.04
C ALA A 28 17.18 -3.42 -9.76
N GLU A 29 17.69 -2.81 -8.70
CA GLU A 29 19.14 -2.64 -8.47
C GLU A 29 19.70 -3.48 -7.29
N ARG A 30 18.85 -4.01 -6.40
CA ARG A 30 19.27 -4.66 -5.16
C ARG A 30 18.94 -6.14 -5.10
N SER A 31 19.59 -6.84 -4.16
CA SER A 31 19.25 -8.23 -3.82
C SER A 31 17.81 -8.35 -3.30
N LEU A 32 17.22 -9.53 -3.50
CA LEU A 32 15.89 -9.86 -3.00
C LEU A 32 15.69 -9.47 -1.53
N GLU A 33 16.62 -9.86 -0.65
CA GLU A 33 16.54 -9.59 0.79
C GLU A 33 16.49 -8.09 1.10
N ALA A 34 17.31 -7.28 0.44
CA ALA A 34 17.32 -5.83 0.63
C ALA A 34 16.01 -5.18 0.14
N SER A 35 15.46 -5.65 -0.97
CA SER A 35 14.18 -5.17 -1.50
C SER A 35 13.01 -5.54 -0.58
N LEU A 36 12.99 -6.76 -0.05
CA LEU A 36 12.00 -7.18 0.95
C LEU A 36 12.12 -6.37 2.25
N GLN A 37 13.34 -6.07 2.68
CA GLN A 37 13.57 -5.24 3.86
C GLN A 37 13.04 -3.80 3.67
N SER A 38 13.27 -3.20 2.49
CA SER A 38 12.71 -1.88 2.17
C SER A 38 11.17 -1.87 2.19
N LEU A 39 10.52 -2.97 1.78
CA LEU A 39 9.07 -3.10 1.86
C LEU A 39 8.55 -3.18 3.30
N ARG A 40 9.27 -3.89 4.19
CA ARG A 40 8.95 -3.92 5.63
C ARG A 40 9.03 -2.52 6.24
N GLU A 41 10.12 -1.81 5.96
CA GLU A 41 10.35 -0.44 6.44
C GLU A 41 9.30 0.54 5.90
N ALA A 42 8.90 0.40 4.64
CA ALA A 42 7.82 1.20 4.06
C ALA A 42 6.47 0.92 4.74
N CYS A 43 6.15 -0.34 5.04
CA CYS A 43 4.94 -0.71 5.77
C CYS A 43 4.93 -0.12 7.18
N LEU A 44 6.04 -0.23 7.91
CA LEU A 44 6.18 0.33 9.25
C LEU A 44 6.06 1.87 9.23
N THR A 45 6.68 2.53 8.26
CA THR A 45 6.66 4.00 8.12
C THR A 45 5.28 4.53 7.75
N THR A 46 4.57 3.85 6.83
CA THR A 46 3.29 4.35 6.28
C THR A 46 2.08 3.93 7.11
N LEU A 47 2.09 2.71 7.66
CA LEU A 47 0.96 2.13 8.39
C LEU A 47 1.20 2.01 9.90
N GLY A 48 2.45 2.12 10.37
CA GLY A 48 2.81 1.88 11.77
C GLY A 48 2.69 0.40 12.17
N MET A 49 2.70 -0.51 11.20
CA MET A 49 2.46 -1.94 11.39
C MET A 49 3.51 -2.77 10.64
N GLU A 50 3.95 -3.85 11.25
CA GLU A 50 4.91 -4.78 10.66
C GLU A 50 4.28 -5.59 9.52
N LEU A 51 4.92 -5.57 8.34
CA LEU A 51 4.42 -6.26 7.14
C LEU A 51 4.27 -7.76 7.38
N ASP A 52 5.28 -8.39 7.97
CA ASP A 52 5.28 -9.83 8.21
C ASP A 52 4.11 -10.24 9.13
N THR A 53 3.81 -9.42 10.14
CA THR A 53 2.65 -9.65 11.03
C THR A 53 1.34 -9.54 10.27
N LEU A 54 1.18 -8.52 9.42
CA LEU A 54 -0.03 -8.34 8.62
C LEU A 54 -0.25 -9.49 7.62
N THR A 55 0.80 -10.12 7.13
CA THR A 55 0.68 -11.24 6.17
C THR A 55 0.34 -12.58 6.82
N VAL A 56 0.37 -12.70 8.15
CA VAL A 56 -0.08 -13.90 8.88
C VAL A 56 -1.60 -14.00 8.93
N PHE A 57 -2.31 -12.88 8.87
CA PHE A 57 -3.76 -12.81 8.97
C PHE A 57 -4.41 -12.80 7.59
N ASP A 58 -5.65 -13.28 7.52
CA ASP A 58 -6.45 -13.14 6.30
C ASP A 58 -6.78 -11.66 6.02
N ALA A 59 -6.97 -11.34 4.74
CA ALA A 59 -7.17 -9.97 4.28
C ALA A 59 -8.38 -9.29 4.94
N ARG A 60 -9.43 -10.04 5.27
CA ARG A 60 -10.64 -9.50 5.90
C ARG A 60 -10.35 -9.11 7.36
N SER A 61 -9.60 -9.94 8.09
CA SER A 61 -9.15 -9.63 9.45
C SER A 61 -8.22 -8.42 9.48
N VAL A 62 -7.26 -8.33 8.57
CA VAL A 62 -6.39 -7.15 8.45
C VAL A 62 -7.20 -5.90 8.13
N VAL A 63 -8.08 -5.97 7.13
CA VAL A 63 -8.91 -4.83 6.76
C VAL A 63 -9.76 -4.35 7.92
N ARG A 64 -10.20 -5.22 8.86
CA ARG A 64 -10.94 -4.85 10.08
C ARG A 64 -10.13 -4.02 11.09
N LEU A 65 -8.80 -4.09 11.05
CA LEU A 65 -7.92 -3.28 11.89
C LEU A 65 -7.84 -1.82 11.41
N PHE A 66 -8.04 -1.59 10.11
CA PHE A 66 -7.89 -0.27 9.53
C PHE A 66 -9.00 0.70 9.93
N ALA A 67 -8.65 1.98 10.06
CA ALA A 67 -9.63 3.04 10.26
C ALA A 67 -10.17 3.59 8.93
N HIS A 68 -9.46 3.38 7.82
CA HIS A 68 -9.79 3.94 6.51
C HIS A 68 -9.42 2.99 5.35
N ALA A 69 -10.14 3.09 4.23
CA ALA A 69 -9.91 2.29 3.02
C ALA A 69 -8.50 2.47 2.42
N GLU A 70 -7.91 3.65 2.61
CA GLU A 70 -6.56 3.97 2.12
C GLU A 70 -5.48 3.09 2.76
N GLN A 71 -5.63 2.69 4.02
CA GLN A 71 -4.65 1.80 4.65
C GLN A 71 -4.64 0.42 3.97
N ALA A 72 -5.80 -0.06 3.52
CA ALA A 72 -5.90 -1.28 2.73
C ALA A 72 -5.31 -1.11 1.33
N ARG A 73 -5.45 0.08 0.71
CA ARG A 73 -4.84 0.39 -0.60
C ARG A 73 -3.32 0.45 -0.51
N ILE A 74 -2.79 1.12 0.52
CA ILE A 74 -1.35 1.19 0.80
C ILE A 74 -0.79 -0.23 0.99
N LEU A 75 -1.41 -1.04 1.84
CA LEU A 75 -0.95 -2.42 2.05
C LEU A 75 -1.03 -3.25 0.75
N ALA A 76 -2.14 -3.14 0.00
CA ALA A 76 -2.26 -3.84 -1.28
C ALA A 76 -1.16 -3.45 -2.27
N HIS A 77 -0.79 -2.16 -2.33
CA HIS A 77 0.31 -1.70 -3.18
C HIS A 77 1.67 -2.26 -2.75
N LEU A 78 1.95 -2.31 -1.44
CA LEU A 78 3.17 -2.93 -0.92
C LEU A 78 3.24 -4.43 -1.24
N MET A 79 2.10 -5.13 -1.17
CA MET A 79 2.00 -6.54 -1.54
C MET A 79 2.20 -6.75 -3.04
N ASP A 80 1.67 -5.87 -3.89
CA ASP A 80 1.91 -5.91 -5.33
C ASP A 80 3.41 -5.69 -5.66
N GLU A 81 4.10 -4.75 -5.00
CA GLU A 81 5.55 -4.60 -5.22
C GLU A 81 6.35 -5.77 -4.65
N ARG A 82 5.92 -6.39 -3.55
CA ARG A 82 6.52 -7.64 -3.07
C ARG A 82 6.37 -8.74 -4.11
N ALA A 83 5.18 -8.88 -4.69
CA ALA A 83 4.92 -9.85 -5.74
C ALA A 83 5.82 -9.66 -6.96
N ARG A 84 5.98 -8.41 -7.43
CA ARG A 84 6.88 -8.10 -8.55
C ARG A 84 8.33 -8.42 -8.21
N THR A 85 8.78 -8.06 -7.01
CA THR A 85 10.13 -8.35 -6.53
C THR A 85 10.41 -9.85 -6.53
N LEU A 86 9.47 -10.66 -6.02
CA LEU A 86 9.58 -12.11 -6.00
C LEU A 86 9.60 -12.71 -7.42
N ALA A 87 8.72 -12.23 -8.30
CA ALA A 87 8.67 -12.69 -9.69
C ALA A 87 9.96 -12.42 -10.46
N GLU A 88 10.59 -11.25 -10.27
CA GLU A 88 11.88 -10.92 -10.90
C GLU A 88 13.03 -11.81 -10.41
N HIS A 89 12.91 -12.37 -9.22
CA HIS A 89 13.86 -13.32 -8.65
C HIS A 89 13.46 -14.79 -8.86
N GLY A 90 12.40 -15.05 -9.65
CA GLY A 90 11.96 -16.39 -10.04
C GLY A 90 11.00 -17.09 -9.08
N ASP A 91 10.60 -16.45 -7.97
CA ASP A 91 9.59 -17.00 -7.05
C ASP A 91 8.17 -16.61 -7.49
N PHE A 92 7.65 -17.33 -8.48
CA PHE A 92 6.31 -17.08 -9.02
C PHE A 92 5.19 -17.55 -8.10
N VAL A 93 5.44 -18.53 -7.22
CA VAL A 93 4.44 -19.03 -6.27
C VAL A 93 4.21 -18.00 -5.18
N GLY A 94 5.29 -17.46 -4.61
CA GLY A 94 5.23 -16.34 -3.68
C GLY A 94 4.57 -15.11 -4.32
N ALA A 95 4.98 -14.76 -5.54
CA ALA A 95 4.40 -13.63 -6.27
C ALA A 95 2.89 -13.75 -6.50
N LEU A 96 2.41 -14.94 -6.90
CA LEU A 96 0.99 -15.19 -7.09
C LEU A 96 0.22 -15.07 -5.76
N SER A 97 0.76 -15.65 -4.70
CA SER A 97 0.16 -15.56 -3.36
C SER A 97 -0.01 -14.10 -2.92
N ASP A 98 1.03 -13.29 -3.10
CA ASP A 98 1.03 -11.87 -2.74
C ASP A 98 0.03 -11.06 -3.58
N THR A 99 -0.05 -11.33 -4.88
CA THR A 99 -1.01 -10.67 -5.79
C THR A 99 -2.47 -11.02 -5.42
N VAL A 100 -2.73 -12.29 -5.10
CA VAL A 100 -4.05 -12.74 -4.63
C VAL A 100 -4.40 -12.05 -3.32
N TYR A 101 -3.46 -11.97 -2.39
CA TYR A 101 -3.66 -11.30 -1.11
C TYR A 101 -3.96 -9.80 -1.29
N ALA A 102 -3.23 -9.09 -2.16
CA ALA A 102 -3.51 -7.70 -2.52
C ALA A 102 -4.94 -7.52 -3.07
N GLY A 103 -5.37 -8.41 -3.97
CA GLY A 103 -6.75 -8.42 -4.49
C GLY A 103 -7.81 -8.63 -3.39
N GLN A 104 -7.55 -9.54 -2.45
CA GLN A 104 -8.43 -9.81 -1.32
C GLN A 104 -8.52 -8.64 -0.35
N LEU A 105 -7.42 -7.91 -0.12
CA LEU A 105 -7.41 -6.67 0.67
C LEU A 105 -8.31 -5.61 0.05
N LEU A 106 -8.21 -5.39 -1.26
CA LEU A 106 -9.05 -4.43 -1.96
C LEU A 106 -10.52 -4.84 -1.96
N ALA A 107 -10.82 -6.12 -2.18
CA ALA A 107 -12.19 -6.64 -2.10
C ALA A 107 -12.79 -6.48 -0.70
N SER A 108 -12.04 -6.86 0.34
CA SER A 108 -12.46 -6.72 1.74
C SER A 108 -12.63 -5.27 2.15
N SER A 109 -11.75 -4.38 1.66
CA SER A 109 -11.83 -2.93 1.87
C SER A 109 -13.12 -2.34 1.29
N ARG A 110 -13.44 -2.69 0.03
CA ARG A 110 -14.70 -2.28 -0.61
C ARG A 110 -15.93 -2.78 0.15
N GLN A 111 -15.90 -4.02 0.65
CA GLN A 111 -16.99 -4.58 1.45
C GLN A 111 -17.17 -3.83 2.79
N ARG A 112 -16.08 -3.40 3.43
CA ARG A 112 -16.12 -2.75 4.75
C ARG A 112 -16.44 -1.26 4.67
N PHE A 113 -15.73 -0.53 3.80
CA PHE A 113 -15.76 0.93 3.74
C PHE A 113 -16.68 1.46 2.64
N GLY A 114 -17.23 0.57 1.81
CA GLY A 114 -18.02 0.92 0.63
C GLY A 114 -17.15 1.18 -0.60
N VAL A 115 -17.81 1.27 -1.76
CA VAL A 115 -17.17 1.52 -3.07
C VAL A 115 -17.04 3.02 -3.34
N LEU A 116 -17.55 3.88 -2.46
CA LEU A 116 -17.61 5.32 -2.70
C LEU A 116 -16.21 5.96 -2.69
N ARG A 117 -15.73 6.14 -3.93
CA ARG A 117 -14.81 7.15 -4.45
C ARG A 117 -13.31 6.85 -4.35
N ASP A 118 -12.84 6.17 -5.40
CA ASP A 118 -11.54 6.47 -6.02
C ASP A 118 -11.40 7.98 -6.39
N ALA A 119 -12.49 8.75 -6.38
CA ALA A 119 -12.47 10.20 -6.54
C ALA A 119 -11.87 10.96 -5.34
N GLY A 120 -11.90 10.46 -4.10
CA GLY A 120 -11.41 11.27 -2.96
C GLY A 120 -9.89 11.51 -2.98
N ALA A 121 -9.12 10.50 -3.39
CA ALA A 121 -7.68 10.61 -3.57
C ALA A 121 -7.33 11.37 -4.86
N ALA A 122 -8.06 11.15 -5.96
CA ALA A 122 -7.90 11.91 -7.20
C ALA A 122 -8.25 13.41 -7.02
N ASP A 123 -9.34 13.73 -6.35
CA ASP A 123 -9.77 15.10 -6.02
C ASP A 123 -8.78 15.78 -5.04
N ALA A 124 -8.18 15.02 -4.13
CA ALA A 124 -7.14 15.53 -3.23
C ALA A 124 -5.81 15.78 -3.98
N LEU A 125 -5.45 14.90 -4.91
CA LEU A 125 -4.28 15.06 -5.78
C LEU A 125 -4.46 16.25 -6.75
N GLU A 126 -5.64 16.40 -7.36
CA GLU A 126 -5.99 17.54 -8.22
C GLU A 126 -5.93 18.87 -7.49
N ARG A 127 -6.22 18.90 -6.18
CA ARG A 127 -6.12 20.10 -5.36
C ARG A 127 -4.68 20.46 -4.99
N GLU A 128 -3.77 19.49 -4.91
CA GLU A 128 -2.36 19.72 -4.56
C GLU A 128 -1.45 19.85 -5.79
N LEU A 129 -1.93 19.48 -6.99
CA LEU A 129 -1.21 19.70 -8.23
C LEU A 129 -1.19 21.20 -8.58
N PRO A 130 -0.01 21.80 -8.85
CA PRO A 130 0.07 23.18 -9.32
C PRO A 130 -0.68 23.29 -10.66
N LYS A 131 -1.60 24.27 -10.74
CA LYS A 131 -2.29 24.54 -12.00
C LYS A 131 -1.26 24.85 -13.09
N PRO A 132 -1.39 24.27 -14.30
CA PRO A 132 -0.51 24.62 -15.40
C PRO A 132 -0.63 26.12 -15.67
N PRO A 133 0.48 26.80 -16.00
CA PRO A 133 0.45 28.21 -16.36
C PRO A 133 -0.43 28.44 -17.61
N PRO A 134 -1.01 29.64 -17.75
CA PRO A 134 -1.98 29.96 -18.80
C PRO A 134 -1.44 29.81 -20.22
#